data_AF-A0A4Q5ERU8-F1
#
_entry.id   AF-A0A4Q5ERU8-F1
#
_cell.length_a   1.000
_cell.length_b   1.000
_cell.length_c   1.000
_cell.angle_alpha   90.00
_cell.angle_beta   90.00
_cell.angle_gamma   90.00
#
_symmetry.space_group_name_H-M   'P 1'
#
loop_
_entity.id
_entity.type
_entity.pdbx_description
1 polymer ?
#
loop_
_entity_poly.entity_id
_entity_poly.type
_entity_poly.pdbx_seq_one_letter_code
_entity_poly.pdbx_strand_id
1 'polypeptide(L)'
;MRINGIGVVSKKEAMSILTKEGREEVKNGGITVEELGEMYKLEQVKKACKIGKCRDTFAANYSRIPDSLKEKLTPQELAELTVAFYKCYGDGKNAKE
;
A
#
# COMPACT_ATOMS: atom_id res chain seq x y z
N MET A 1 -1.46 1.43 -17.72
CA MET A 1 -0.49 2.17 -16.87
C MET A 1 0.49 1.16 -16.29
N ARG A 2 1.75 1.55 -16.10
CA ARG A 2 2.77 0.69 -15.49
C ARG A 2 2.95 1.10 -14.03
N ILE A 3 2.81 0.15 -13.11
CA ILE A 3 3.00 0.36 -11.67
C ILE A 3 4.22 -0.46 -11.26
N ASN A 4 5.24 0.20 -10.72
CA ASN A 4 6.46 -0.49 -10.28
C ASN A 4 6.14 -1.53 -9.20
N GLY A 5 6.78 -2.69 -9.25
CA GLY A 5 6.50 -3.82 -8.35
C GLY A 5 5.18 -4.58 -8.62
N ILE A 6 4.35 -4.16 -9.58
CA ILE A 6 3.15 -4.91 -10.01
C ILE A 6 3.23 -5.29 -11.49
N GLY A 7 3.54 -4.33 -12.36
CA GLY A 7 3.54 -4.51 -13.82
C GLY A 7 2.53 -3.61 -14.52
N VAL A 8 1.99 -4.08 -15.65
CA VAL A 8 1.00 -3.33 -16.43
C VAL A 8 -0.41 -3.60 -15.92
N VAL A 9 -1.11 -2.55 -15.54
CA VAL A 9 -2.49 -2.59 -15.05
C VAL A 9 -3.36 -1.68 -15.92
N SER A 10 -4.62 -2.05 -16.15
CA SER A 10 -5.55 -1.20 -16.88
C SER A 10 -6.03 -0.04 -15.99
N LYS A 11 -6.27 1.16 -16.56
CA LYS A 11 -6.81 2.30 -15.79
C LYS A 11 -8.15 1.93 -15.14
N LYS A 12 -8.99 1.17 -15.85
CA LYS A 12 -10.28 0.66 -15.35
C LYS A 12 -10.13 -0.22 -14.11
N GLU A 13 -9.17 -1.14 -14.13
CA GLU A 13 -8.89 -2.01 -12.99
C GLU A 13 -8.34 -1.20 -11.81
N ALA A 14 -7.42 -0.26 -12.06
CA ALA A 14 -6.91 0.61 -11.00
C ALA A 14 -8.03 1.44 -10.35
N MET A 15 -8.98 1.96 -11.14
CA MET A 15 -10.14 2.71 -10.65
C MET A 15 -11.18 1.86 -9.90
N SER A 16 -11.06 0.52 -9.91
CA SER A 16 -11.99 -0.37 -9.21
C SER A 16 -11.89 -0.27 -7.69
N ILE A 17 -10.73 0.18 -7.17
CA ILE A 17 -10.51 0.39 -5.74
C ILE A 17 -11.11 1.70 -5.22
N LEU A 18 -11.55 2.59 -6.11
CA LEU A 18 -12.07 3.91 -5.75
C LEU A 18 -13.59 3.91 -5.57
N THR A 19 -14.06 4.88 -4.80
CA THR A 19 -15.48 5.25 -4.74
C THR A 19 -15.94 5.89 -6.06
N LYS A 20 -17.24 6.12 -6.22
CA LYS A 20 -17.78 6.85 -7.39
C LYS A 20 -17.15 8.23 -7.51
N GLU A 21 -17.06 8.97 -6.41
CA GLU A 21 -16.45 10.31 -6.34
C GLU A 21 -14.97 10.27 -6.74
N GLY A 22 -14.19 9.34 -6.18
CA GLY A 22 -12.78 9.19 -6.55
C GLY A 22 -12.57 8.86 -8.03
N ARG A 23 -13.49 8.11 -8.65
CA ARG A 23 -13.45 7.87 -10.10
C ARG A 23 -13.70 9.13 -10.92
N GLU A 24 -14.57 10.02 -10.47
CA GLU A 24 -14.79 11.31 -11.14
C GLU A 24 -13.58 12.23 -10.98
N GLU A 25 -12.92 12.25 -9.81
CA GLU A 25 -11.69 13.03 -9.61
C GLU A 25 -10.57 12.60 -10.57
N VAL A 26 -10.41 11.29 -10.83
CA VAL A 26 -9.47 10.79 -11.85
C VAL A 26 -9.84 11.24 -13.26
N LYS A 27 -11.12 11.38 -13.58
CA LYS A 27 -11.58 11.84 -14.91
C LYS A 27 -11.41 13.34 -15.06
N ASN A 28 -11.65 14.09 -13.99
CA ASN A 28 -11.52 15.54 -13.94
C ASN A 28 -10.06 16.00 -13.82
N GLY A 29 -9.12 15.07 -13.63
CA GLY A 29 -7.69 15.36 -13.51
C GLY A 29 -7.24 15.77 -12.11
N GLY A 30 -8.11 15.67 -11.09
CA GLY A 30 -7.77 15.89 -9.69
C GLY A 30 -6.92 14.77 -9.09
N ILE A 31 -6.94 13.57 -9.69
CA ILE A 31 -6.04 12.46 -9.38
C ILE A 31 -5.29 12.08 -10.66
N THR A 32 -3.97 12.18 -10.64
CA THR A 32 -3.08 11.80 -11.73
C THR A 32 -3.05 10.27 -11.93
N VAL A 33 -2.52 9.81 -13.06
CA VAL A 33 -2.41 8.37 -13.33
C VAL A 33 -1.38 7.74 -12.40
N GLU A 34 -0.35 8.50 -12.04
CA GLU A 34 0.71 8.16 -11.09
C GLU A 34 0.12 7.95 -9.69
N GLU A 35 -0.61 8.93 -9.17
CA GLU A 35 -1.29 8.84 -7.86
C GLU A 35 -2.30 7.69 -7.82
N LEU A 36 -3.07 7.48 -8.89
CA LEU A 36 -3.95 6.32 -9.01
C LEU A 36 -3.17 5.00 -8.90
N GLY A 37 -1.96 4.95 -9.47
CA GLY A 37 -1.09 3.79 -9.42
C GLY A 37 -0.58 3.51 -8.00
N GLU A 38 -0.20 4.57 -7.28
CA GLU A 38 0.21 4.48 -5.88
C GLU A 38 -0.93 4.03 -4.97
N MET A 39 -2.13 4.60 -5.16
CA MET A 39 -3.34 4.20 -4.43
C MET A 39 -3.68 2.72 -4.69
N TYR A 40 -3.65 2.29 -5.95
CA TYR A 40 -3.88 0.88 -6.30
C TYR A 40 -2.84 -0.02 -5.65
N LYS A 41 -1.55 0.32 -5.73
CA LYS A 41 -0.48 -0.45 -5.09
C LYS A 41 -0.68 -0.57 -3.59
N LEU A 42 -0.98 0.53 -2.90
CA LEU A 42 -1.26 0.55 -1.47
C LEU A 42 -2.43 -0.38 -1.10
N GLU A 43 -3.50 -0.38 -1.89
CA GLU A 43 -4.64 -1.27 -1.67
C GLU A 43 -4.27 -2.75 -1.85
N GLN A 44 -3.43 -3.08 -2.83
CA GLN A 44 -2.91 -4.43 -3.00
C GLN A 44 -2.03 -4.86 -1.82
N VAL A 45 -1.21 -3.95 -1.27
CA VAL A 45 -0.42 -4.22 -0.05
C VAL A 45 -1.35 -4.51 1.13
N LYS A 46 -2.40 -3.70 1.34
CA LYS A 46 -3.37 -3.94 2.43
C LYS A 46 -4.05 -5.30 2.30
N LYS A 47 -4.43 -5.72 1.09
CA LYS A 47 -5.02 -7.05 0.85
C LYS A 47 -4.07 -8.19 1.18
N ALA A 48 -2.78 -8.03 0.85
CA ALA A 48 -1.75 -9.04 1.12
C ALA A 48 -1.28 -9.06 2.59
N CYS A 49 -1.41 -7.93 3.30
CA CYS A 49 -0.90 -7.77 4.66
C CYS A 49 -1.87 -8.34 5.71
N LYS A 50 -1.36 -9.22 6.60
CA LYS A 50 -2.14 -9.81 7.70
C LYS A 50 -2.79 -8.75 8.61
N ILE A 51 -2.12 -7.63 8.82
CA ILE A 51 -2.63 -6.50 9.62
C ILE A 51 -3.28 -5.39 8.78
N GLY A 52 -3.49 -5.62 7.46
CA GLY A 52 -4.01 -4.60 6.54
C GLY A 52 -5.42 -4.10 6.84
N LYS A 53 -6.23 -4.89 7.55
CA LYS A 53 -7.56 -4.48 8.04
C LYS A 53 -7.48 -3.55 9.26
N CYS A 54 -6.37 -3.56 10.00
CA CYS A 54 -6.15 -2.70 11.16
C CYS A 54 -5.54 -1.39 10.69
N ARG A 55 -6.38 -0.45 10.24
CA ARG A 55 -5.96 0.79 9.54
C ARG A 55 -4.78 1.49 10.21
N ASP A 56 -4.87 1.78 11.50
CA ASP A 56 -3.86 2.57 12.20
C ASP A 56 -2.57 1.77 12.43
N THR A 57 -2.70 0.49 12.79
CA THR A 57 -1.55 -0.41 12.97
C THR A 57 -0.83 -0.64 11.64
N PHE A 58 -1.56 -0.86 10.56
CA PHE A 58 -1.00 -0.97 9.22
C PHE A 58 -0.26 0.32 8.84
N ALA A 59 -0.92 1.48 8.95
CA ALA A 59 -0.35 2.76 8.57
C ALA A 59 0.94 3.08 9.35
N ALA A 60 0.97 2.85 10.66
CA ALA A 60 2.13 3.12 11.52
C ALA A 60 3.35 2.22 11.23
N ASN A 61 3.13 1.04 10.64
CA ASN A 61 4.21 0.12 10.27
C ASN A 61 4.62 0.29 8.80
N TYR A 62 3.65 0.46 7.90
CA TYR A 62 3.91 0.69 6.47
C TYR A 62 4.65 2.02 6.24
N SER A 63 4.38 3.06 7.05
CA SER A 63 5.06 4.36 6.97
C SER A 63 6.57 4.28 7.24
N ARG A 64 7.04 3.22 7.92
CA ARG A 64 8.46 2.99 8.22
C ARG A 64 9.26 2.49 7.03
N ILE A 65 8.59 2.00 5.98
CA ILE A 65 9.26 1.58 4.75
C ILE A 65 9.64 2.85 3.96
N PRO A 66 10.91 3.07 3.59
CA PRO A 66 11.31 4.17 2.71
C PRO A 66 10.57 4.15 1.37
N ASP A 67 10.21 5.32 0.83
CA ASP A 67 9.44 5.40 -0.42
C ASP A 67 10.21 4.80 -1.61
N SER A 68 11.53 4.94 -1.64
CA SER A 68 12.39 4.29 -2.64
C SER A 68 12.30 2.75 -2.64
N LEU A 69 11.94 2.14 -1.50
CA LEU A 69 11.66 0.71 -1.41
C LEU A 69 10.20 0.40 -1.75
N LYS A 70 9.25 1.26 -1.34
CA LYS A 70 7.84 1.16 -1.73
C LYS A 70 7.66 1.17 -3.24
N GLU A 71 8.47 1.91 -3.98
CA GLU A 71 8.43 1.91 -5.44
C GLU A 71 8.85 0.58 -6.05
N LYS A 72 9.94 -0.02 -5.54
CA LYS A 72 10.60 -1.19 -6.15
C LYS A 72 9.92 -2.51 -5.81
N LEU A 73 9.52 -2.66 -4.55
CA LEU A 73 9.04 -3.94 -4.01
C LEU A 73 7.63 -4.26 -4.47
N THR A 74 7.32 -5.55 -4.53
CA THR A 74 5.98 -6.06 -4.80
C THR A 74 5.04 -5.81 -3.61
N PRO A 75 3.70 -5.83 -3.82
CA PRO A 75 2.76 -5.71 -2.72
C PRO A 75 2.95 -6.75 -1.60
N GLN A 76 3.36 -7.98 -1.97
CA GLN A 76 3.61 -9.07 -1.03
C GLN A 76 4.85 -8.80 -0.16
N GLU A 77 5.96 -8.39 -0.76
CA GLU A 77 7.19 -8.03 -0.02
C GLU A 77 6.94 -6.85 0.93
N LEU A 78 6.19 -5.83 0.49
CA LEU A 78 5.81 -4.71 1.34
C LEU A 78 4.89 -5.13 2.49
N ALA A 79 3.98 -6.06 2.25
CA ALA A 79 3.12 -6.62 3.29
C ALA A 79 3.94 -7.40 4.34
N GLU A 80 4.92 -8.19 3.91
CA GLU A 80 5.83 -8.93 4.78
C GLU A 80 6.70 -8.01 5.62
N LEU A 81 7.30 -6.97 5.02
CA LEU A 81 8.04 -5.93 5.75
C LEU A 81 7.16 -5.22 6.78
N THR A 82 5.93 -4.89 6.41
CA THR A 82 4.97 -4.24 7.32
C THR A 82 4.67 -5.13 8.53
N VAL A 83 4.49 -6.44 8.32
CA VAL A 83 4.29 -7.42 9.41
C VAL A 83 5.57 -7.60 10.23
N ALA A 84 6.75 -7.60 9.61
CA ALA A 84 8.02 -7.70 10.30
C ALA A 84 8.22 -6.52 11.28
N PHE A 85 7.96 -5.29 10.84
CA PHE A 85 8.03 -4.12 11.73
C PHE A 85 7.04 -4.20 12.90
N TYR A 86 5.81 -4.66 12.63
CA TYR A 86 4.82 -4.87 13.68
C TYR A 86 5.30 -5.88 14.74
N LYS A 87 5.89 -7.00 14.29
CA LYS A 87 6.45 -8.02 15.19
C LYS A 87 7.65 -7.49 15.97
N CYS A 88 8.62 -6.87 15.31
CA CYS A 88 9.81 -6.32 15.99
C CYS A 88 9.44 -5.33 17.10
N TYR A 89 8.43 -4.48 16.88
CA TYR A 89 7.95 -3.58 17.93
C TYR A 89 7.30 -4.35 19.09
N GLY A 90 6.51 -5.39 18.80
CA GLY A 90 5.92 -6.27 19.81
C GLY A 90 6.97 -7.02 20.62
N ASP A 91 7.98 -7.59 19.97
CA ASP A 91 9.06 -8.33 20.61
C ASP A 91 9.87 -7.39 21.53
N GLY A 92 10.21 -6.20 21.06
CA GLY A 92 10.92 -5.19 21.86
C GLY A 92 10.09 -4.71 23.07
N LYS A 93 8.78 -4.50 22.90
CA LYS A 93 7.90 -4.09 24.01
C LYS A 93 7.74 -5.18 25.08
N ASN A 94 7.79 -6.44 24.68
CA ASN A 94 7.56 -7.59 25.57
C ASN A 94 8.85 -8.26 26.05
N ALA A 95 10.02 -7.76 25.64
CA ALA A 95 11.30 -8.23 26.14
C ALA A 95 11.37 -7.98 27.64
N LYS A 96 11.64 -9.04 28.41
CA LYS A 96 11.95 -8.94 29.84
C LYS A 96 13.45 -8.75 29.97
N GLU A 97 13.86 -7.70 30.67
CA GLU A 97 15.25 -7.48 31.11
C GLU A 97 15.65 -8.49 32.19
#